data_AF-A0AB74QCZ7-F1
#
_entry.id   AF-A0AB74QCZ7-F1
#
_cell.length_a   1.000
_cell.length_b   1.000
_cell.length_c   1.000
_cell.angle_alpha   90.00
_cell.angle_beta   90.00
_cell.angle_gamma   90.00
#
_symmetry.space_group_name_H-M   'P 1'
#
loop_
_entity.id
_entity.type
_entity.pdbx_description
1 polymer ?
#
loop_
_entity_poly.entity_id
_entity_poly.type
_entity_poly.pdbx_seq_one_letter_code
_entity_poly.pdbx_strand_id
1 'polypeptide(L)' 'MVFNLEKFKVGNAIRISCERFGFEIDCIVVVATEEELNLAYFDKERGCMEYQALIPEDLRYDDYILERLG' A
#
# COMPACT_ATOMS: atom_id res chain seq x y z
N MET A 1 2.95 -9.09 13.66
CA MET A 1 3.47 -8.97 12.28
C MET A 1 3.86 -7.52 12.13
N VAL A 2 4.98 -7.21 11.49
CA VAL A 2 5.46 -5.84 11.28
C VAL A 2 5.81 -5.66 9.81
N PHE A 3 5.80 -4.42 9.32
CA PHE A 3 6.25 -4.13 7.96
C PHE A 3 7.76 -4.25 7.83
N ASN A 4 8.22 -4.88 6.75
CA ASN A 4 9.64 -4.94 6.41
C ASN A 4 10.06 -3.63 5.70
N LEU A 5 10.81 -2.79 6.40
CA LEU A 5 11.23 -1.47 5.90
C LEU A 5 12.30 -1.52 4.81
N GLU A 6 13.04 -2.62 4.67
CA GLU A 6 13.96 -2.80 3.53
C GLU A 6 13.17 -3.06 2.23
N LYS A 7 12.04 -3.77 2.37
CA LYS A 7 11.13 -4.05 1.26
C LYS A 7 10.25 -2.83 0.93
N PHE A 8 9.73 -2.14 1.94
CA PHE A 8 8.74 -1.07 1.82
C PHE A 8 9.26 0.25 2.41
N LYS A 9 10.21 0.89 1.72
CA LYS A 9 10.73 2.20 2.09
C LYS A 9 9.98 3.33 1.39
N VAL A 10 10.00 4.52 1.99
CA VAL A 10 9.48 5.75 1.37
C VAL A 10 10.08 5.94 -0.03
N GLY A 11 9.22 6.28 -0.99
CA GLY A 11 9.56 6.46 -2.40
C GLY A 11 9.46 5.17 -3.24
N ASN A 12 9.30 3.99 -2.63
CA ASN A 12 9.06 2.77 -3.40
C ASN A 12 7.69 2.81 -4.07
N ALA A 13 7.64 2.35 -5.32
CA ALA A 13 6.40 2.01 -5.98
C ALA A 13 5.96 0.60 -5.55
N ILE A 14 4.69 0.46 -5.19
CA ILE A 14 4.10 -0.83 -4.81
C ILE A 14 2.72 -0.95 -5.44
N ARG A 15 2.29 -2.18 -5.71
CA ARG A 15 0.90 -2.51 -6.04
C ARG A 15 0.22 -3.03 -4.80
N ILE A 16 -0.92 -2.45 -4.47
CA ILE A 16 -1.85 -3.03 -3.51
C ILE A 16 -2.99 -3.69 -4.28
N SER A 17 -3.35 -4.91 -3.89
CA SER A 17 -4.52 -5.59 -4.41
C SER A 17 -5.38 -6.13 -3.26
N CYS A 18 -6.68 -6.18 -3.49
CA CYS A 18 -7.64 -6.79 -2.59
C CYS A 18 -8.56 -7.69 -3.42
N GLU A 19 -8.43 -9.00 -3.27
CA GLU A 19 -9.27 -9.97 -4.00
C GLU A 19 -10.74 -9.83 -3.63
N ARG A 20 -11.02 -9.58 -2.35
CA ARG A 20 -12.39 -9.45 -1.81
C ARG A 20 -13.20 -8.34 -2.48
N PHE A 21 -12.55 -7.23 -2.83
CA PHE A 21 -13.17 -6.10 -3.50
C PHE A 21 -12.82 -6.01 -4.99
N GLY A 22 -11.98 -6.91 -5.50
CA GLY A 22 -11.64 -7.03 -6.92
C GLY A 22 -10.88 -5.82 -7.49
N PHE A 23 -10.01 -5.20 -6.71
CA PHE A 23 -9.22 -4.05 -7.17
C PHE A 23 -7.72 -4.25 -7.03
N GLU A 24 -6.98 -3.57 -7.92
CA GLU A 24 -5.54 -3.39 -7.85
C GLU A 24 -5.21 -1.92 -8.12
N ILE A 25 -4.23 -1.37 -7.42
CA ILE A 25 -3.78 0.00 -7.66
C ILE A 25 -2.28 0.17 -7.36
N ASP A 26 -1.62 0.90 -8.24
CA ASP A 26 -0.21 1.26 -8.11
C ASP A 26 -0.10 2.52 -7.24
N CYS A 27 0.74 2.42 -6.21
CA CYS A 27 0.92 3.42 -5.17
C CYS A 27 2.40 3.75 -4.97
N ILE A 28 2.67 4.89 -4.34
CA ILE A 28 3.98 5.24 -3.80
C ILE A 28 3.90 5.23 -2.28
N VAL A 29 4.88 4.60 -1.62
CA VAL A 29 5.02 4.66 -0.16
C VAL A 29 5.48 6.07 0.23
N VAL A 30 4.70 6.78 1.02
CA VAL A 30 5.03 8.14 1.51
C VAL A 30 5.39 8.17 3.00
N VAL A 31 4.93 7.20 3.78
CA VAL A 31 5.39 6.94 5.15
C VAL A 31 5.65 5.45 5.30
N ALA A 32 6.75 5.10 5.96
CA ALA A 32 7.07 3.72 6.26
C ALA A 32 7.62 3.58 7.69
N THR A 33 6.89 2.85 8.52
CA THR A 33 7.29 2.43 9.87
C THR A 33 6.94 0.96 10.06
N GLU A 34 7.47 0.32 11.09
CA GLU A 34 7.20 -1.10 11.36
C GLU A 34 5.71 -1.38 11.59
N GLU A 35 4.96 -0.37 12.05
CA GLU A 35 3.56 -0.47 12.45
C GLU A 35 2.58 0.21 11.47
N GLU A 36 3.08 1.00 10.51
CA GLU A 36 2.22 1.77 9.59
C GLU A 36 2.93 2.03 8.26
N LEU A 37 2.20 1.82 7.16
CA LEU A 37 2.53 2.34 5.83
C LEU A 37 1.46 3.34 5.40
N ASN A 38 1.89 4.53 4.93
CA ASN A 38 1.00 5.41 4.16
C ASN A 38 1.38 5.35 2.70
N LEU A 39 0.37 5.12 1.87
CA LEU A 39 0.46 4.99 0.43
C LEU A 39 -0.23 6.20 -0.21
N ALA A 40 0.33 6.71 -1.30
CA ALA A 40 -0.30 7.71 -2.14
C ALA A 40 -0.53 7.14 -3.54
N TYR A 41 -1.71 7.35 -4.09
CA TYR A 41 -2.07 6.94 -5.45
C TYR A 41 -2.94 8.00 -6.12
N PHE A 42 -2.94 8.00 -7.46
CA PHE A 42 -3.80 8.91 -8.21
C PHE A 42 -5.13 8.25 -8.53
N ASP A 43 -6.21 8.77 -7.97
CA ASP A 43 -7.57 8.38 -8.32
C ASP A 43 -7.96 9.09 -9.62
N LYS A 44 -8.11 8.31 -10.70
CA LYS A 44 -8.46 8.83 -12.03
C LYS A 44 -9.91 9.31 -12.12
N GLU A 45 -10.82 8.74 -11.32
CA GLU A 45 -12.23 9.13 -11.34
C GLU A 45 -12.42 10.48 -10.65
N ARG A 46 -11.70 10.71 -9.54
CA ARG A 46 -11.71 11.97 -8.81
C ARG A 46 -10.75 13.01 -9.36
N GLY A 47 -9.74 12.59 -10.13
CA GLY A 47 -8.71 13.46 -10.68
C GLY A 47 -7.75 14.03 -9.63
N CYS A 48 -7.58 13.35 -8.49
CA CYS A 48 -6.78 13.81 -7.36
C CYS A 48 -5.91 12.70 -6.77
N MET A 49 -4.93 13.11 -5.96
CA MET A 49 -4.13 12.19 -5.15
C MET A 49 -4.91 11.80 -3.90
N GLU A 50 -5.04 10.50 -3.67
CA GLU A 50 -5.63 9.92 -2.48
C GLU A 50 -4.54 9.23 -1.64
N TYR A 51 -4.84 9.01 -0.37
CA TYR A 51 -3.94 8.39 0.60
C TYR A 51 -4.60 7.21 1.28
N GLN A 52 -3.83 6.14 1.49
CA GLN A 52 -4.27 4.94 2.20
C GLN A 52 -3.26 4.60 3.29
N ALA A 53 -3.74 4.54 4.53
CA ALA A 53 -2.99 3.99 5.65
C ALA A 53 -3.20 2.47 5.72
N LEU A 54 -2.14 1.73 6.02
CA LEU A 54 -2.18 0.30 6.28
C LEU A 54 -1.43 0.01 7.58
N ILE A 55 -2.00 -0.88 8.38
CA ILE A 55 -1.35 -1.51 9.53
C ILE A 55 -1.03 -2.98 9.23
N PRO A 56 -0.10 -3.63 9.93
CA PRO A 56 0.27 -5.01 9.65
C PRO A 56 -0.89 -6.00 9.73
N GLU A 57 -1.92 -5.69 10.52
CA GLU A 57 -3.16 -6.47 10.62
C GLU A 57 -3.95 -6.51 9.31
N ASP A 58 -3.91 -5.45 8.49
CA ASP A 58 -4.57 -5.39 7.19
C ASP A 58 -3.99 -6.41 6.19
N LEU A 59 -2.74 -6.83 6.40
CA LEU A 59 -2.09 -7.89 5.60
C LEU A 59 -2.28 -9.28 6.20
N ARG A 60 -2.66 -9.39 7.48
CA ARG A 60 -2.63 -10.67 8.22
C ARG A 60 -3.70 -11.66 7.73
N TYR A 61 -4.79 -11.16 7.18
CA TYR A 61 -5.91 -11.97 6.71
C TYR A 61 -6.05 -11.97 5.18
N ASP A 62 -4.98 -11.59 4.47
CA ASP A 62 -4.99 -11.40 3.01
C ASP A 62 -6.09 -10.43 2.54
N ASP A 63 -6.55 -9.54 3.43
CA ASP A 63 -7.46 -8.44 3.06
C ASP A 63 -6.76 -7.53 2.04
N TYR A 64 -5.45 -7.35 2.17
CA TYR A 64 -4.61 -6.68 1.18
C TYR A 64 -3.32 -7.44 0.92
N ILE A 65 -2.92 -7.48 -0.35
CA ILE A 65 -1.64 -8.03 -0.82
C ILE A 65 -0.78 -6.87 -1.33
N LEU A 66 0.48 -6.83 -0.91
CA LEU A 66 1.46 -5.83 -1.34
C LEU A 66 2.57 -6.44 -2.18
N GLU A 67 2.72 -5.92 -3.40
CA GLU A 67 3.78 -6.28 -4.33
C GLU A 67 4.66 -5.08 -4.61
N ARG A 68 5.98 -5.27 -4.59
CA ARG A 68 6.91 -4.20 -4.92
C ARG A 68 7.08 -4.09 -6.44
N LEU A 69 6.97 -2.88 -6.97
CA LEU A 69 7.21 -2.58 -8.37
C LEU A 69 8.62 -2.01 -8.51
N GLY A 70 9.61 -2.87 -8.79
CA GLY A 70 11.03 -2.48 -8.96
C GLY A 70 11.97 -2.96 -7.86
#